data_AF-A0A1P8KL98-F1
#
_entry.id   AF-A0A1P8KL98-F1
#
_cell.length_a   1.000
_cell.length_b   1.000
_cell.length_c   1.000
_cell.angle_alpha   90.00
_cell.angle_beta   90.00
_cell.angle_gamma   90.00
#
_symmetry.space_group_name_H-M   'P 1'
#
loop_
_entity.id
_entity.type
_entity.pdbx_description
1 polymer ?
#
loop_
_entity_poly.entity_id
_entity_poly.type
_entity_poly.pdbx_seq_one_letter_code
_entity_poly.pdbx_strand_id
1 'polypeptide(L)'
;MQYFGTIETKYEEIFVTSSYMYFGAEDEVITPKELKAKIKSAKEKKKNVIGTVYLYNPVVTPVGYDSNNYLLDQDFDSFGDMVELKAETYITIFKQAMREHCAGKIVEIRNLFNLNEQNIDASTLLMKFNDDLEIYNSAQNTEFEREIMYLDAANLIPSGKFVFFAWGDKISSKEFPYIQEYAKVLYDNAVKLGKKVAFVYKREKTEQGSIEFLQFSNPVQNHKNKKLIANAIKKSFEQFPPVITPYE
;
A
#
# COMPACT_ATOMS: atom_id res chain seq x y z
N MET A 1 5.44 1.66 17.29
CA MET A 1 5.28 1.40 15.84
C MET A 1 5.98 2.50 15.10
N GLN A 2 6.96 2.13 14.29
CA GLN A 2 7.69 3.03 13.40
C GLN A 2 7.34 2.68 11.96
N TYR A 3 7.29 3.69 11.10
CA TYR A 3 6.96 3.53 9.70
C TYR A 3 8.17 3.94 8.87
N PHE A 4 8.58 3.09 7.94
CA PHE A 4 9.78 3.30 7.14
C PHE A 4 9.44 3.16 5.66
N GLY A 5 10.25 3.78 4.81
CA GLY A 5 10.19 3.53 3.38
C GLY A 5 11.41 4.03 2.63
N THR A 6 11.50 3.63 1.37
CA THR A 6 12.47 4.15 0.42
C THR A 6 11.77 5.15 -0.47
N ILE A 7 12.32 6.37 -0.52
CA ILE A 7 11.83 7.43 -1.40
C ILE A 7 12.75 7.53 -2.60
N GLU A 8 12.18 7.52 -3.79
CA GLU A 8 12.89 7.71 -5.05
C GLU A 8 12.36 8.95 -5.76
N THR A 9 13.19 9.52 -6.63
CA THR A 9 12.85 10.67 -7.46
C THR A 9 13.20 10.40 -8.90
N LYS A 10 12.30 10.77 -9.82
CA LYS A 10 12.50 10.69 -11.26
C LYS A 10 11.58 11.69 -11.95
N TYR A 11 12.09 12.42 -12.93
CA TYR A 11 11.31 13.40 -13.70
C TYR A 11 10.56 14.42 -12.82
N GLU A 12 11.23 14.90 -11.76
CA GLU A 12 10.64 15.82 -10.78
C GLU A 12 9.46 15.25 -9.98
N GLU A 13 9.19 13.95 -10.09
CA GLU A 13 8.18 13.23 -9.31
C GLU A 13 8.81 12.45 -8.16
N ILE A 14 8.04 12.25 -7.08
CA ILE A 14 8.48 11.52 -5.89
C ILE A 14 7.70 10.21 -5.76
N PHE A 15 8.42 9.13 -5.47
CA PHE A 15 7.84 7.79 -5.34
C PHE A 15 8.20 7.15 -4.00
N VAL A 16 7.32 6.32 -3.45
CA VAL A 16 7.63 5.41 -2.34
C VAL A 16 7.63 3.98 -2.85
N THR A 17 8.82 3.48 -3.22
CA THR A 17 8.99 2.18 -3.90
C THR A 17 8.97 1.00 -2.93
N SER A 18 9.24 1.24 -1.65
CA SER A 18 9.05 0.25 -0.59
C SER A 18 8.66 0.93 0.72
N SER A 19 7.79 0.30 1.50
CA SER A 19 7.45 0.80 2.84
C SER A 19 7.03 -0.31 3.80
N TYR A 20 7.25 -0.08 5.09
CA TYR A 20 7.17 -1.09 6.13
C TYR A 20 6.71 -0.47 7.45
N MET A 21 5.70 -1.08 8.08
CA MET A 21 5.33 -0.79 9.46
C MET A 21 6.04 -1.77 10.40
N TYR A 22 6.88 -1.26 11.29
CA TYR A 22 7.49 -2.04 12.36
C TYR A 22 6.71 -1.92 13.65
N PHE A 23 6.16 -3.03 14.13
CA PHE A 23 5.49 -3.12 15.40
C PHE A 23 6.49 -3.64 16.43
N GLY A 24 7.29 -2.77 17.03
CA GLY A 24 8.24 -3.14 18.09
C GLY A 24 7.57 -3.93 19.21
N ALA A 25 8.32 -4.88 19.80
CA ALA A 25 7.89 -5.52 21.04
C ALA A 25 8.09 -4.51 22.19
N GLU A 26 7.06 -4.29 23.00
CA GLU A 26 7.10 -3.31 24.09
C GLU A 26 7.46 -1.89 23.57
N ASP A 27 8.60 -1.36 24.00
CA ASP A 27 9.12 -0.03 23.65
C ASP A 27 10.34 -0.09 22.70
N GLU A 28 10.55 -1.21 22.00
CA GLU A 28 11.65 -1.34 21.05
C GLU A 28 11.51 -0.34 19.88
N VAL A 29 12.56 0.45 19.69
CA VAL A 29 12.76 1.37 18.58
C VAL A 29 13.97 0.90 17.81
N ILE A 30 13.84 0.81 16.48
CA ILE A 30 14.91 0.41 15.57
C ILE A 30 15.25 1.53 14.59
N THR A 31 16.45 1.48 14.06
CA THR A 31 16.94 2.35 13.00
C THR A 31 16.55 1.82 11.60
N PRO A 32 16.57 2.66 10.55
CA PRO A 32 16.36 2.20 9.18
C PRO A 32 17.36 1.10 8.76
N LYS A 33 18.60 1.14 9.27
CA LYS A 33 19.62 0.12 9.02
C LYS A 33 19.24 -1.23 9.62
N GLU A 34 18.70 -1.23 10.83
CA GLU A 34 18.22 -2.45 11.49
C GLU A 34 16.97 -3.00 10.81
N LEU A 35 16.06 -2.14 10.35
CA LEU A 35 14.94 -2.58 9.53
C LEU A 35 15.43 -3.23 8.22
N LYS A 36 16.31 -2.55 7.46
CA LYS A 36 16.95 -3.11 6.24
C LYS A 36 17.52 -4.50 6.53
N ALA A 37 18.21 -4.69 7.66
CA ALA A 37 18.76 -5.99 8.05
C ALA A 37 17.69 -7.08 8.28
N LYS A 38 16.52 -6.73 8.83
CA LYS A 38 15.38 -7.65 9.04
C LYS A 38 14.62 -8.00 7.75
N ILE A 39 14.86 -7.31 6.64
CA ILE A 39 14.19 -7.56 5.34
C ILE A 39 15.14 -7.84 4.17
N LYS A 40 16.46 -7.91 4.42
CA LYS A 40 17.51 -8.01 3.38
C LYS A 40 17.46 -9.26 2.49
N SER A 41 16.79 -10.34 2.93
CA SER A 41 16.74 -11.60 2.20
C SER A 41 15.36 -12.24 2.32
N ALA A 42 15.04 -13.18 1.41
CA ALA A 42 13.80 -13.94 1.46
C ALA A 42 13.62 -14.69 2.80
N LYS A 43 14.72 -15.20 3.39
CA LYS A 43 14.72 -15.86 4.70
C LYS A 43 14.33 -14.89 5.81
N GLU A 44 14.94 -13.70 5.83
CA GLU A 44 14.64 -12.67 6.83
C GLU A 44 13.21 -12.13 6.67
N LYS A 45 12.78 -11.87 5.42
CA LYS A 45 11.38 -11.50 5.15
C LYS A 45 10.39 -12.54 5.65
N LYS A 46 10.63 -13.83 5.39
CA LYS A 46 9.76 -14.92 5.88
C LYS A 46 9.71 -15.01 7.41
N LYS A 47 10.78 -14.63 8.11
CA LYS A 47 10.86 -14.63 9.58
C LYS A 47 10.18 -13.41 10.20
N ASN A 48 10.39 -12.24 9.61
CA ASN A 48 10.10 -10.95 10.24
C ASN A 48 8.81 -10.30 9.69
N VAL A 49 8.48 -10.49 8.41
CA VAL A 49 7.29 -9.92 7.78
C VAL A 49 6.08 -10.85 7.96
N ILE A 50 5.04 -10.37 8.64
CA ILE A 50 3.88 -11.18 9.01
C ILE A 50 2.69 -11.02 8.06
N GLY A 51 2.65 -9.93 7.29
CA GLY A 51 1.64 -9.71 6.25
C GLY A 51 1.99 -8.54 5.34
N THR A 52 1.16 -8.35 4.32
CA THR A 52 1.27 -7.26 3.35
C THR A 52 -0.05 -6.49 3.29
N VAL A 53 0.01 -5.17 3.20
CA VAL A 53 -1.14 -4.29 2.93
C VAL A 53 -0.95 -3.62 1.58
N TYR A 54 -1.96 -3.69 0.72
CA TYR A 54 -2.00 -2.95 -0.54
C TYR A 54 -2.85 -1.69 -0.37
N LEU A 55 -2.23 -0.54 -0.63
CA LEU A 55 -2.88 0.76 -0.69
C LEU A 55 -2.97 1.22 -2.15
N TYR A 56 -3.71 2.30 -2.38
CA TYR A 56 -3.80 2.90 -3.71
C TYR A 56 -2.49 3.60 -4.06
N ASN A 57 -2.11 4.58 -3.24
CA ASN A 57 -0.88 5.32 -3.35
C ASN A 57 -0.44 5.82 -1.97
N PRO A 58 0.85 6.13 -1.80
CA PRO A 58 1.35 6.78 -0.59
C PRO A 58 1.03 8.27 -0.62
N VAL A 59 0.80 8.84 0.57
CA VAL A 59 0.88 10.29 0.81
C VAL A 59 1.64 10.42 2.11
N VAL A 60 2.96 10.58 2.02
CA VAL A 60 3.87 10.50 3.17
C VAL A 60 4.96 11.56 3.09
N THR A 61 5.56 11.84 4.23
CA THR A 61 6.72 12.71 4.35
C THR A 61 7.75 12.04 5.27
N PRO A 62 9.07 12.14 4.98
CA PRO A 62 10.09 11.74 5.92
C PRO A 62 9.99 12.46 7.27
N VAL A 63 10.42 11.79 8.34
CA VAL A 63 10.58 12.44 9.65
C VAL A 63 11.63 13.54 9.54
N GLY A 64 11.33 14.72 10.09
CA GLY A 64 12.20 15.90 10.03
C GLY A 64 11.88 16.90 8.92
N TYR A 65 11.00 16.53 7.97
CA TYR A 65 10.62 17.38 6.84
C TYR A 65 9.18 17.87 6.99
N ASP A 66 8.80 18.97 6.35
CA ASP A 66 7.45 19.53 6.34
C ASP A 66 6.55 18.81 5.33
N SER A 67 5.36 18.42 5.77
CA SER A 67 4.35 17.75 4.93
C SER A 67 3.54 18.72 4.07
N ASN A 68 3.63 20.03 4.33
CA ASN A 68 2.90 21.05 3.57
C ASN A 68 3.71 21.62 2.40
N ASN A 69 5.02 21.35 2.35
CA ASN A 69 5.90 21.80 1.27
C ASN A 69 6.34 20.61 0.43
N TYR A 70 6.68 20.86 -0.82
CA TYR A 70 7.19 19.82 -1.69
C TYR A 70 8.56 19.32 -1.20
N LEU A 71 8.81 18.02 -1.25
CA LEU A 71 10.04 17.47 -0.65
C LEU A 71 11.29 17.88 -1.44
N LEU A 72 11.17 18.03 -2.77
CA LEU A 72 12.27 18.51 -3.61
C LEU A 72 12.71 19.94 -3.27
N ASP A 73 11.83 20.72 -2.61
CA ASP A 73 12.12 22.09 -2.17
C ASP A 73 12.73 22.15 -0.75
N GLN A 74 13.00 21.00 -0.12
CA GLN A 74 13.42 20.90 1.28
C GLN A 74 14.83 20.30 1.47
N ASP A 75 15.71 20.41 0.46
CA ASP A 75 17.08 19.90 0.49
C ASP A 75 17.21 18.41 0.89
N PHE A 76 16.18 17.60 0.60
CA PHE A 76 16.22 16.17 0.89
C PHE A 76 17.25 15.46 0.00
N ASP A 77 18.26 14.83 0.62
CA ASP A 77 19.40 14.21 -0.07
C ASP A 77 19.43 12.67 0.04
N SER A 78 18.52 12.09 0.82
CA SER A 78 18.51 10.66 1.17
C SER A 78 17.64 9.82 0.22
N PHE A 79 17.55 10.22 -1.05
CA PHE A 79 16.84 9.46 -2.09
C PHE A 79 17.50 8.10 -2.34
N GLY A 80 16.69 7.06 -2.55
CA GLY A 80 17.14 5.66 -2.69
C GLY A 80 17.48 4.99 -1.35
N ASP A 81 17.59 5.76 -0.26
CA ASP A 81 17.80 5.22 1.07
C ASP A 81 16.51 4.95 1.83
N MET A 82 16.60 4.04 2.80
CA MET A 82 15.48 3.78 3.70
C MET A 82 15.52 4.81 4.81
N VAL A 83 14.41 5.51 4.98
CA VAL A 83 14.21 6.55 5.97
C VAL A 83 13.00 6.24 6.85
N GLU A 84 12.91 6.89 8.00
CA GLU A 84 11.69 6.89 8.79
C GLU A 84 10.69 7.89 8.18
N LEU A 85 9.44 7.46 8.06
CA LEU A 85 8.33 8.20 7.48
C LEU A 85 7.35 8.60 8.59
N LYS A 86 6.71 9.76 8.45
CA LYS A 86 5.62 10.17 9.33
C LYS A 86 4.46 9.19 9.23
N ALA A 87 3.93 8.79 10.40
CA ALA A 87 2.76 7.91 10.47
C ALA A 87 1.48 8.72 10.23
N GLU A 88 1.11 8.87 8.96
CA GLU A 88 -0.12 9.55 8.56
C GLU A 88 -1.39 8.85 9.07
N THR A 89 -2.54 9.52 8.93
CA THR A 89 -3.82 9.06 9.51
C THR A 89 -4.17 7.62 9.11
N TYR A 90 -3.95 7.23 7.85
CA TYR A 90 -4.28 5.88 7.38
C TYR A 90 -3.36 4.80 7.99
N ILE A 91 -2.05 5.10 8.12
CA ILE A 91 -1.08 4.24 8.82
C ILE A 91 -1.48 4.08 10.29
N THR A 92 -1.96 5.16 10.92
CA THR A 92 -2.42 5.12 12.31
C THR A 92 -3.63 4.21 12.52
N ILE A 93 -4.54 4.10 11.55
CA ILE A 93 -5.67 3.16 11.61
C ILE A 93 -5.16 1.71 11.62
N PHE A 94 -4.25 1.36 10.72
CA PHE A 94 -3.64 0.02 10.70
C PHE A 94 -2.80 -0.25 11.96
N LYS A 95 -2.04 0.74 12.44
CA LYS A 95 -1.30 0.66 13.72
C LYS A 95 -2.21 0.21 14.86
N GLN A 96 -3.38 0.83 14.98
CA GLN A 96 -4.34 0.51 16.05
C GLN A 96 -4.95 -0.87 15.86
N ALA A 97 -5.32 -1.24 14.64
CA ALA A 97 -5.95 -2.53 14.35
C ALA A 97 -4.99 -3.72 14.54
N MET A 98 -3.71 -3.55 14.23
CA MET A 98 -2.72 -4.64 14.21
C MET A 98 -1.90 -4.78 15.50
N ARG A 99 -2.03 -3.85 16.45
CA ARG A 99 -1.12 -3.70 17.60
C ARG A 99 -0.93 -5.01 18.39
N GLU A 100 -2.02 -5.71 18.68
CA GLU A 100 -1.99 -6.92 19.53
C GLU A 100 -1.36 -8.12 18.82
N HIS A 101 -1.65 -8.31 17.53
CA HIS A 101 -1.24 -9.49 16.79
C HIS A 101 0.11 -9.36 16.09
N CYS A 102 0.60 -8.13 15.88
CA CYS A 102 1.82 -7.87 15.13
C CYS A 102 3.03 -7.47 15.99
N ALA A 103 2.95 -7.53 17.32
CA ALA A 103 4.09 -7.21 18.19
C ALA A 103 5.36 -8.00 17.81
N GLY A 104 6.49 -7.30 17.73
CA GLY A 104 7.79 -7.80 17.25
C GLY A 104 7.87 -8.11 15.75
N LYS A 105 6.88 -7.72 14.93
CA LYS A 105 6.79 -8.07 13.50
C LYS A 105 6.72 -6.86 12.58
N ILE A 106 6.97 -7.13 11.30
CA ILE A 106 6.90 -6.16 10.21
C ILE A 106 5.66 -6.45 9.37
N VAL A 107 4.96 -5.39 8.96
CA VAL A 107 3.95 -5.47 7.90
C VAL A 107 4.48 -4.68 6.71
N GLU A 108 4.54 -5.32 5.54
CA GLU A 108 4.93 -4.66 4.29
C GLU A 108 3.76 -3.85 3.75
N ILE A 109 4.03 -2.63 3.29
CA ILE A 109 3.07 -1.79 2.58
C ILE A 109 3.49 -1.76 1.12
N ARG A 110 2.53 -2.04 0.23
CA ARG A 110 2.67 -1.92 -1.21
C ARG A 110 1.60 -0.96 -1.71
N ASN A 111 1.93 -0.21 -2.75
CA ASN A 111 0.98 0.72 -3.37
C ASN A 111 0.66 0.22 -4.78
N LEU A 112 -0.57 0.40 -5.22
CA LEU A 112 -0.95 0.16 -6.61
C LEU A 112 -0.14 1.08 -7.54
N PHE A 113 0.05 2.33 -7.08
CA PHE A 113 0.87 3.35 -7.72
C PHE A 113 1.84 3.93 -6.69
N ASN A 114 3.14 3.91 -6.96
CA ASN A 114 4.14 4.38 -5.99
C ASN A 114 4.25 5.91 -5.90
N LEU A 115 3.56 6.65 -6.77
CA LEU A 115 3.56 8.13 -6.79
C LEU A 115 3.09 8.72 -5.46
N ASN A 116 3.96 9.51 -4.82
CA ASN A 116 3.74 10.16 -3.53
C ASN A 116 3.04 11.52 -3.69
N GLU A 117 1.81 11.48 -4.18
CA GLU A 117 1.02 12.68 -4.46
C GLU A 117 -0.42 12.54 -3.95
N GLN A 118 -1.04 13.66 -3.59
CA GLN A 118 -2.46 13.69 -3.25
C GLN A 118 -3.32 13.72 -4.52
N ASN A 119 -4.55 13.20 -4.43
CA ASN A 119 -5.56 13.31 -5.49
C ASN A 119 -5.14 12.72 -6.86
N ILE A 120 -4.39 11.61 -6.83
CA ILE A 120 -3.95 10.95 -8.06
C ILE A 120 -5.09 10.30 -8.87
N ASP A 121 -6.33 10.38 -8.37
CA ASP A 121 -7.55 9.96 -9.03
C ASP A 121 -8.10 11.01 -10.02
N ALA A 122 -7.38 12.10 -10.25
CA ALA A 122 -7.68 13.03 -11.34
C ALA A 122 -7.67 12.30 -12.70
N SER A 123 -8.70 12.53 -13.52
CA SER A 123 -8.89 11.81 -14.79
C SER A 123 -7.67 11.89 -15.72
N THR A 124 -6.97 13.02 -15.75
CA THR A 124 -5.77 13.21 -16.57
C THR A 124 -4.64 12.28 -16.17
N LEU A 125 -4.42 12.08 -14.87
CA LEU A 125 -3.36 11.23 -14.35
C LEU A 125 -3.73 9.75 -14.46
N LEU A 126 -5.01 9.41 -14.22
CA LEU A 126 -5.51 8.06 -14.44
C LEU A 126 -5.42 7.62 -15.91
N MET A 127 -5.65 8.54 -16.85
CA MET A 127 -5.42 8.26 -18.28
C MET A 127 -3.95 7.89 -18.53
N LYS A 128 -3.00 8.69 -18.02
CA LYS A 128 -1.57 8.38 -18.12
C LYS A 128 -1.22 7.02 -17.54
N PHE A 129 -1.74 6.69 -16.35
CA PHE A 129 -1.49 5.38 -15.74
C PHE A 129 -2.07 4.23 -16.55
N ASN A 130 -3.25 4.43 -17.12
CA ASN A 130 -3.91 3.41 -17.93
C ASN A 130 -3.16 3.18 -19.25
N ASP A 131 -2.71 4.25 -19.90
CA ASP A 131 -1.91 4.20 -21.13
C ASP A 131 -0.57 3.51 -20.86
N ASP A 132 0.10 3.85 -19.75
CA ASP A 132 1.35 3.18 -19.33
C ASP A 132 1.16 1.68 -19.11
N LEU A 133 0.04 1.28 -18.50
CA LEU A 133 -0.27 -0.12 -18.23
C LEU A 133 -0.65 -0.91 -19.50
N GLU A 134 -1.27 -0.26 -20.50
CA GLU A 134 -1.51 -0.85 -21.82
C GLU A 134 -0.21 -1.33 -22.46
N ILE A 135 0.83 -0.51 -22.37
CA ILE A 135 2.12 -0.74 -23.01
C ILE A 135 3.19 -1.26 -22.04
N TYR A 136 2.79 -1.71 -20.84
CA TYR A 136 3.71 -2.07 -19.75
C TYR A 136 4.72 -3.13 -20.17
N ASN A 137 4.27 -4.17 -20.89
CA ASN A 137 5.11 -5.28 -21.35
C ASN A 137 5.72 -5.06 -22.75
N SER A 138 5.57 -3.86 -23.32
CA SER A 138 6.12 -3.51 -24.62
C SER A 138 7.47 -2.81 -24.52
N ALA A 139 8.16 -2.65 -25.64
CA ALA A 139 9.40 -1.86 -25.73
C ALA A 139 9.16 -0.33 -25.84
N GLN A 140 7.90 0.13 -25.81
CA GLN A 140 7.59 1.55 -25.91
C GLN A 140 7.99 2.30 -24.62
N ASN A 141 8.08 3.62 -24.65
CA ASN A 141 8.33 4.40 -23.45
C ASN A 141 7.01 4.71 -22.74
N THR A 142 7.02 4.63 -21.41
CA THR A 142 5.94 5.05 -20.53
C THR A 142 6.19 6.47 -20.04
N GLU A 143 5.13 7.16 -19.62
CA GLU A 143 5.21 8.46 -18.96
C GLU A 143 5.96 8.34 -17.62
N PHE A 144 5.64 7.31 -16.84
CA PHE A 144 6.32 7.00 -15.58
C PHE A 144 7.33 5.86 -15.74
N GLU A 145 8.44 5.92 -15.01
CA GLU A 145 9.42 4.83 -15.00
C GLU A 145 8.78 3.54 -14.47
N ARG A 146 8.71 2.49 -15.30
CA ARG A 146 7.92 1.28 -15.03
C ARG A 146 8.29 0.59 -13.73
N GLU A 147 9.59 0.47 -13.50
CA GLU A 147 10.17 -0.24 -12.36
C GLU A 147 10.03 0.54 -11.05
N ILE A 148 9.77 1.85 -11.13
CA ILE A 148 9.58 2.74 -9.98
C ILE A 148 8.09 2.88 -9.68
N MET A 149 7.25 3.10 -10.70
CA MET A 149 5.85 3.48 -10.54
C MET A 149 4.92 2.31 -10.23
N TYR A 150 5.13 1.18 -10.93
CA TYR A 150 4.23 0.03 -10.86
C TYR A 150 4.91 -1.18 -10.23
N LEU A 151 4.11 -2.02 -9.59
CA LEU A 151 4.53 -3.36 -9.19
C LEU A 151 4.54 -4.31 -10.40
N ASP A 152 5.52 -5.21 -10.49
CA ASP A 152 5.49 -6.35 -11.40
C ASP A 152 4.40 -7.34 -10.97
N ALA A 153 3.16 -7.10 -11.39
CA ALA A 153 2.01 -7.87 -10.94
C ALA A 153 2.09 -9.36 -11.31
N ALA A 154 2.79 -9.70 -12.40
CA ALA A 154 2.91 -11.07 -12.88
C ALA A 154 3.80 -11.92 -11.95
N ASN A 155 4.89 -11.35 -11.44
CA ASN A 155 5.89 -12.09 -10.66
C ASN A 155 5.89 -11.76 -9.16
N LEU A 156 5.12 -10.75 -8.73
CA LEU A 156 5.10 -10.34 -7.33
C LEU A 156 4.51 -11.42 -6.42
N ILE A 157 5.30 -11.80 -5.40
CA ILE A 157 4.87 -12.68 -4.32
C ILE A 157 4.74 -11.85 -3.04
N PRO A 158 3.50 -11.60 -2.54
CA PRO A 158 3.31 -10.85 -1.30
C PRO A 158 3.97 -11.55 -0.10
N SER A 159 4.59 -10.78 0.78
CA SER A 159 5.22 -11.29 2.00
C SER A 159 4.19 -11.62 3.09
N GLY A 160 4.55 -12.54 3.99
CA GLY A 160 3.76 -12.83 5.18
C GLY A 160 2.59 -13.79 4.98
N LYS A 161 1.79 -13.95 6.05
CA LYS A 161 0.68 -14.91 6.18
C LYS A 161 -0.64 -14.39 5.62
N PHE A 162 -0.80 -13.07 5.56
CA PHE A 162 -2.01 -12.41 5.09
C PHE A 162 -1.70 -11.32 4.07
N VAL A 163 -2.71 -10.99 3.26
CA VAL A 163 -2.72 -9.83 2.37
C VAL A 163 -3.98 -9.04 2.65
N PHE A 164 -3.85 -7.75 2.94
CA PHE A 164 -4.97 -6.86 3.18
C PHE A 164 -5.07 -5.83 2.05
N PHE A 165 -6.17 -5.78 1.30
CA PHE A 165 -6.36 -4.79 0.23
C PHE A 165 -7.18 -3.59 0.72
N ALA A 166 -6.73 -2.38 0.38
CA ALA A 166 -7.36 -1.12 0.81
C ALA A 166 -7.12 0.04 -0.18
N TRP A 167 -7.23 -0.22 -1.48
CA TRP A 167 -6.96 0.78 -2.54
C TRP A 167 -8.18 1.62 -2.97
N GLY A 168 -9.35 1.42 -2.36
CA GLY A 168 -10.55 2.23 -2.61
C GLY A 168 -11.55 1.60 -3.58
N ASP A 169 -12.48 2.43 -4.03
CA ASP A 169 -13.66 2.09 -4.84
C ASP A 169 -13.69 2.83 -6.20
N LYS A 170 -12.60 3.53 -6.55
CA LYS A 170 -12.55 4.43 -7.72
C LYS A 170 -12.06 3.81 -9.02
N ILE A 171 -11.67 2.53 -9.04
CA ILE A 171 -11.21 1.89 -10.28
C ILE A 171 -12.44 1.60 -11.17
N SER A 172 -12.52 2.29 -12.31
CA SER A 172 -13.58 2.12 -13.31
C SER A 172 -13.10 1.21 -14.43
N SER A 173 -13.68 0.03 -14.58
CA SER A 173 -13.33 -0.90 -15.67
C SER A 173 -13.69 -0.39 -17.06
N LYS A 174 -14.64 0.54 -17.15
CA LYS A 174 -15.08 1.14 -18.41
C LYS A 174 -14.12 2.23 -18.90
N GLU A 175 -13.59 3.02 -17.96
CA GLU A 175 -12.71 4.16 -18.27
C GLU A 175 -11.24 3.78 -18.23
N PHE A 176 -10.85 2.87 -17.32
CA PHE A 176 -9.46 2.49 -17.08
C PHE A 176 -9.30 0.95 -17.08
N PRO A 177 -9.53 0.30 -18.23
CA PRO A 177 -9.51 -1.17 -18.33
C PRO A 177 -8.16 -1.78 -17.95
N TYR A 178 -7.03 -1.13 -18.26
CA TYR A 178 -5.70 -1.66 -17.98
C TYR A 178 -5.32 -1.49 -16.51
N ILE A 179 -5.79 -0.42 -15.85
CA ILE A 179 -5.69 -0.30 -14.37
C ILE A 179 -6.51 -1.43 -13.71
N GLN A 180 -7.72 -1.70 -14.19
CA GLN A 180 -8.57 -2.76 -13.65
C GLN A 180 -7.92 -4.14 -13.82
N GLU A 181 -7.39 -4.46 -15.01
CA GLU A 181 -6.69 -5.71 -15.27
C GLU A 181 -5.47 -5.86 -14.36
N TYR A 182 -4.65 -4.80 -14.27
CA TYR A 182 -3.48 -4.74 -13.42
C TYR A 182 -3.79 -5.03 -11.94
N ALA A 183 -4.78 -4.32 -11.37
CA ALA A 183 -5.22 -4.52 -10.00
C ALA A 183 -5.82 -5.93 -9.80
N LYS A 184 -6.55 -6.44 -10.80
CA LYS A 184 -7.11 -7.80 -10.77
C LYS A 184 -6.03 -8.86 -10.70
N VAL A 185 -4.95 -8.73 -11.47
CA VAL A 185 -3.82 -9.68 -11.45
C VAL A 185 -3.19 -9.73 -10.06
N LEU A 186 -2.98 -8.59 -9.41
CA LEU A 186 -2.45 -8.54 -8.04
C LEU A 186 -3.36 -9.28 -7.04
N TYR A 187 -4.67 -9.06 -7.11
CA TYR A 187 -5.65 -9.74 -6.27
C TYR A 187 -5.67 -11.26 -6.53
N ASP A 188 -5.84 -11.65 -7.79
CA ASP A 188 -5.94 -13.06 -8.19
C ASP A 188 -4.66 -13.82 -7.83
N ASN A 189 -3.49 -13.21 -7.96
CA ASN A 189 -2.22 -13.83 -7.59
C ASN A 189 -2.11 -14.03 -6.08
N ALA A 190 -2.55 -13.08 -5.26
CA ALA A 190 -2.60 -13.27 -3.80
C ALA A 190 -3.50 -14.47 -3.42
N VAL A 191 -4.66 -14.62 -4.08
CA VAL A 191 -5.57 -15.74 -3.87
C VAL A 191 -4.96 -17.07 -4.35
N LYS A 192 -4.42 -17.12 -5.57
CA LYS A 192 -3.79 -18.32 -6.16
C LYS A 192 -2.62 -18.83 -5.33
N LEU A 193 -1.86 -17.93 -4.71
CA LEU A 193 -0.75 -18.25 -3.79
C LEU A 193 -1.23 -18.76 -2.41
N GLY A 194 -2.54 -18.88 -2.19
CA GLY A 194 -3.12 -19.37 -0.94
C GLY A 194 -2.96 -18.41 0.24
N LYS A 195 -2.73 -17.11 -0.02
CA LYS A 195 -2.66 -16.10 1.04
C LYS A 195 -4.03 -15.93 1.69
N LYS A 196 -4.03 -15.60 2.98
CA LYS A 196 -5.26 -15.16 3.66
C LYS A 196 -5.54 -13.72 3.26
N VAL A 197 -6.40 -13.56 2.25
CA VAL A 197 -6.83 -12.27 1.72
C VAL A 197 -7.93 -11.69 2.62
N ALA A 198 -7.80 -10.42 2.98
CA ALA A 198 -8.79 -9.66 3.71
C ALA A 198 -8.96 -8.26 3.09
N PHE A 199 -10.14 -7.69 3.24
CA PHE A 199 -10.46 -6.32 2.87
C PHE A 199 -11.73 -5.89 3.61
N VAL A 200 -11.97 -4.59 3.62
CA VAL A 200 -13.22 -4.01 4.11
C VAL A 200 -14.05 -3.56 2.93
N TYR A 201 -15.37 -3.78 3.00
CA TYR A 201 -16.30 -3.44 1.94
C TYR A 201 -17.63 -2.92 2.46
N LYS A 202 -18.35 -2.18 1.62
CA LYS A 202 -19.69 -1.69 1.96
C LYS A 202 -20.70 -2.82 1.79
N ARG A 203 -21.51 -3.11 2.81
CA ARG A 203 -22.41 -4.27 2.82
C ARG A 203 -23.35 -4.30 1.61
N GLU A 204 -23.86 -3.15 1.18
CA GLU A 204 -24.76 -3.03 0.01
C GLU A 204 -24.12 -3.53 -1.30
N LYS A 205 -22.79 -3.56 -1.40
CA LYS A 205 -22.05 -4.02 -2.58
C LYS A 205 -21.82 -5.52 -2.59
N THR A 206 -22.07 -6.19 -1.45
CA THR A 206 -21.76 -7.61 -1.20
C THR A 206 -20.26 -7.92 -1.28
N GLU A 207 -19.84 -9.01 -0.66
CA GLU A 207 -18.44 -9.45 -0.76
C GLU A 207 -18.08 -9.81 -2.20
N GLN A 208 -18.94 -10.58 -2.88
CA GLN A 208 -18.72 -11.01 -4.26
C GLN A 208 -18.65 -9.82 -5.22
N GLY A 209 -19.54 -8.84 -5.09
CA GLY A 209 -19.50 -7.62 -5.90
C GLY A 209 -18.24 -6.81 -5.64
N SER A 210 -17.80 -6.69 -4.39
CA SER A 210 -16.52 -6.03 -4.08
C SER A 210 -15.31 -6.72 -4.69
N ILE A 211 -15.32 -8.05 -4.81
CA ILE A 211 -14.26 -8.81 -5.49
C ILE A 211 -14.34 -8.58 -7.01
N GLU A 212 -15.53 -8.68 -7.59
CA GLU A 212 -15.75 -8.51 -9.03
C GLU A 212 -15.33 -7.11 -9.52
N PHE A 213 -15.66 -6.08 -8.75
CA PHE A 213 -15.36 -4.69 -9.07
C PHE A 213 -14.12 -4.14 -8.36
N LEU A 214 -13.35 -4.98 -7.65
CA LEU A 214 -12.13 -4.60 -6.90
C LEU A 214 -12.34 -3.42 -5.92
N GLN A 215 -13.50 -3.35 -5.28
CA GLN A 215 -13.88 -2.27 -4.36
C GLN A 215 -13.45 -2.62 -2.93
N PHE A 216 -12.24 -2.22 -2.56
CA PHE A 216 -11.63 -2.51 -1.25
C PHE A 216 -11.42 -1.22 -0.48
N SER A 217 -12.31 -0.92 0.47
CA SER A 217 -12.44 0.40 1.07
C SER A 217 -11.13 0.92 1.69
N ASN A 218 -10.71 2.08 1.22
CA ASN A 218 -9.53 2.77 1.73
C ASN A 218 -9.85 3.44 3.09
N PRO A 219 -8.93 3.42 4.07
CA PRO A 219 -9.18 3.96 5.41
C PRO A 219 -9.52 5.45 5.47
N VAL A 220 -9.14 6.25 4.47
CA VAL A 220 -9.24 7.72 4.51
C VAL A 220 -9.90 8.36 3.30
N GLN A 221 -10.00 7.66 2.16
CA GLN A 221 -10.51 8.24 0.90
C GLN A 221 -12.00 8.63 0.97
N ASN A 222 -12.83 7.90 1.73
CA ASN A 222 -14.24 8.22 1.90
C ASN A 222 -14.47 8.99 3.20
N HIS A 223 -14.47 10.33 3.14
CA HIS A 223 -14.63 11.19 4.32
C HIS A 223 -15.91 10.92 5.11
N LYS A 224 -17.02 10.57 4.44
CA LYS A 224 -18.31 10.30 5.09
C LYS A 224 -18.27 9.00 5.91
N ASN A 225 -17.65 7.96 5.35
CA ASN A 225 -17.63 6.63 5.95
C ASN A 225 -16.34 6.29 6.69
N LYS A 226 -15.38 7.22 6.78
CA LYS A 226 -14.06 7.02 7.41
C LYS A 226 -14.11 6.31 8.76
N LYS A 227 -15.03 6.71 9.65
CA LYS A 227 -15.17 6.08 10.99
C LYS A 227 -15.66 4.63 10.89
N LEU A 228 -16.62 4.35 10.00
CA LEU A 228 -17.18 3.02 9.78
C LEU A 228 -16.13 2.09 9.19
N ILE A 229 -15.39 2.57 8.19
CA ILE A 229 -14.28 1.83 7.56
C ILE A 229 -13.19 1.53 8.61
N ALA A 230 -12.77 2.52 9.39
CA ALA A 230 -11.75 2.31 10.43
C ALA A 230 -12.19 1.28 11.48
N ASN A 231 -13.47 1.28 11.89
CA ASN A 231 -14.02 0.29 12.81
C ASN A 231 -14.06 -1.11 12.18
N ALA A 232 -14.46 -1.23 10.91
CA ALA A 232 -14.45 -2.49 10.20
C ALA A 232 -13.03 -3.04 9.98
N ILE A 233 -12.03 -2.17 9.77
CA ILE A 233 -10.61 -2.57 9.72
C ILE A 233 -10.20 -3.14 11.08
N LYS A 234 -10.51 -2.47 12.20
CA LYS A 234 -10.22 -3.00 13.54
C LYS A 234 -10.86 -4.37 13.76
N LYS A 235 -12.14 -4.49 13.42
CA LYS A 235 -12.90 -5.74 13.53
C LYS A 235 -12.31 -6.86 12.66
N SER A 236 -11.85 -6.54 11.45
CA SER A 236 -11.17 -7.50 10.57
C SER A 236 -9.94 -8.12 11.23
N PHE A 237 -9.19 -7.34 12.02
CA PHE A 237 -8.00 -7.77 12.74
C PHE A 237 -8.26 -8.32 14.15
N GLU A 238 -9.51 -8.41 14.63
CA GLU A 238 -9.83 -9.16 15.87
C GLU A 238 -9.54 -10.66 15.72
N GLN A 239 -9.44 -11.13 14.47
CA GLN A 239 -8.93 -12.45 14.12
C GLN A 239 -7.59 -12.32 13.42
N PHE A 240 -6.73 -13.32 13.61
CA PHE A 240 -5.43 -13.37 12.95
C PHE A 240 -5.16 -14.74 12.34
N PRO A 241 -5.04 -14.87 11.01
CA PRO A 241 -5.07 -13.83 9.97
C PRO A 241 -6.39 -13.03 9.91
N PRO A 242 -6.37 -11.77 9.43
CA PRO A 242 -7.56 -10.95 9.32
C PRO A 242 -8.60 -11.55 8.37
N VAL A 243 -9.86 -11.17 8.57
CA VAL A 243 -11.00 -11.67 7.78
C VAL A 243 -11.70 -10.54 7.04
N ILE A 244 -12.28 -10.86 5.88
CA ILE A 244 -13.10 -9.90 5.12
C ILE A 244 -14.24 -9.40 6.01
N THR A 245 -14.43 -8.08 6.09
CA THR A 245 -15.37 -7.47 7.04
C THR A 245 -16.21 -6.37 6.40
N PRO A 246 -17.56 -6.46 6.46
CA PRO A 246 -18.43 -5.40 5.95
C PRO A 246 -18.55 -4.22 6.93
N TYR A 247 -18.85 -3.04 6.39
CA TYR A 247 -19.45 -1.92 7.13
C TYR A 247 -20.82 -1.53 6.51
N GLU A 248 -21.65 -0.84 7.29
CA GLU A 248 -22.97 -0.33 6.85
C GLU A 248 -22.84 0.91 5.97
#